data_AF-A0A4U0NHA1-F1
#
_entry.id   AF-A0A4U0NHA1-F1
#
_cell.length_a   1.000
_cell.length_b   1.000
_cell.length_c   1.000
_cell.angle_alpha   90.00
_cell.angle_beta   90.00
_cell.angle_gamma   90.00
#
_symmetry.space_group_name_H-M   'P 1'
#
loop_
_entity.id
_entity.type
_entity.pdbx_description
1 polymer ?
#
loop_
_entity_poly.entity_id
_entity_poly.type
_entity_poly.pdbx_seq_one_letter_code
_entity_poly.pdbx_strand_id
1 'polypeptide(L)'
;MALSQPLIEIGGIGKLTRMKKVRIEYPIVAFLFAYLNQIDLSLDRSRWEPLENLREYYKTQISPGKVAEFLVNKFDLKADKLRNLIFIKEAKFLAKIENVLLLYFRKKVFLTEDEMYFLCQKLFELSKYLRNDIEVHRLQIEKLRIEFSQLNYGVIKFKLTKKERAKAMNIEHFLQNEILHTIKIENFSKNIDI
;
A
#
# COMPACT_ATOMS: atom_id res chain seq x y z
N MET A 1 13.19 -2.68 -63.34
CA MET A 1 12.63 -3.14 -62.06
C MET A 1 13.57 -2.72 -60.95
N ALA A 2 13.24 -1.63 -60.25
CA ALA A 2 13.88 -1.21 -59.01
C ALA A 2 12.76 -0.93 -58.02
N LEU A 3 12.72 -1.69 -56.92
CA LEU A 3 11.72 -1.61 -55.88
C LEU A 3 12.00 -0.38 -55.00
N SER A 4 11.16 0.65 -55.09
CA SER A 4 11.14 1.74 -54.12
C SER A 4 10.46 1.25 -52.83
N GLN A 5 11.23 1.05 -51.77
CA GLN A 5 10.69 0.88 -50.42
C GLN A 5 10.30 2.27 -49.87
N PRO A 6 9.13 2.43 -49.23
CA PRO A 6 8.84 3.62 -48.46
C PRO A 6 9.62 3.59 -47.14
N LEU A 7 10.22 4.73 -46.78
CA LEU A 7 10.80 4.98 -45.45
C LEU A 7 9.72 4.77 -44.39
N ILE A 8 9.97 3.85 -43.47
CA ILE A 8 9.23 3.73 -42.22
C ILE A 8 9.70 4.88 -41.32
N GLU A 9 8.84 5.87 -41.11
CA GLU A 9 9.01 6.83 -40.02
C GLU A 9 8.97 6.06 -38.69
N ILE A 10 10.12 6.01 -38.02
CA ILE A 10 10.24 5.46 -36.67
C ILE A 10 9.62 6.49 -35.72
N GLY A 11 8.31 6.36 -35.54
CA GLY A 11 7.51 7.21 -34.67
C GLY A 11 7.99 7.16 -33.23
N GLY A 12 8.49 8.30 -32.76
CA GLY A 12 8.27 8.83 -31.42
C GLY A 12 8.76 7.97 -30.25
N ILE A 13 9.90 8.37 -29.67
CA ILE A 13 10.20 8.13 -28.25
C ILE A 13 9.03 8.72 -27.45
N GLY A 14 8.10 7.84 -27.03
CA GLY A 14 6.96 8.22 -26.21
C GLY A 14 7.47 9.00 -25.01
N LYS A 15 7.04 10.27 -24.89
CA LYS A 15 7.24 11.10 -23.70
C LYS A 15 6.92 10.23 -22.48
N LEU A 16 7.92 9.94 -21.66
CA LEU A 16 7.70 9.28 -20.38
C LEU A 16 6.85 10.25 -19.53
N THR A 17 5.53 10.11 -19.57
CA THR A 17 4.61 10.96 -18.82
C THR A 17 4.97 10.83 -17.35
N ARG A 18 5.47 11.92 -16.77
CA ARG A 18 5.89 11.95 -15.37
C ARG A 18 4.66 11.67 -14.50
N MET A 19 4.65 10.53 -13.83
CA MET A 19 3.55 10.16 -12.93
C MET A 19 3.28 11.29 -11.94
N LYS A 20 2.02 11.71 -11.82
CA LYS A 20 1.60 12.77 -10.89
C LYS A 20 2.00 12.34 -9.47
N LYS A 21 2.60 13.26 -8.71
CA LYS A 21 2.99 13.03 -7.32
C LYS A 21 2.00 13.69 -6.38
N VAL A 22 1.60 12.96 -5.36
CA VAL A 22 0.76 13.42 -4.25
C VAL A 22 1.68 13.67 -3.06
N ARG A 23 1.61 14.87 -2.48
CA ARG A 23 2.34 15.19 -1.24
C ARG A 23 1.57 14.61 -0.07
N ILE A 24 2.25 13.87 0.79
CA ILE A 24 1.65 13.23 1.97
C ILE A 24 2.31 13.79 3.22
N GLU A 25 1.48 14.07 4.23
CA GLU A 25 1.94 14.48 5.55
C GLU A 25 2.66 13.33 6.24
N TYR A 26 3.73 13.64 6.96
CA TYR A 26 4.57 12.62 7.58
C TYR A 26 3.82 11.68 8.54
N PRO A 27 2.90 12.15 9.42
CA PRO A 27 2.12 11.27 10.27
C PRO A 27 1.30 10.24 9.50
N ILE A 28 0.71 10.63 8.36
CA ILE A 28 -0.05 9.73 7.49
C ILE A 28 0.85 8.64 6.93
N VAL A 29 2.08 8.98 6.52
CA VAL A 29 3.04 8.00 5.99
C VAL A 29 3.46 7.00 7.08
N ALA A 30 3.68 7.47 8.31
CA ALA A 30 4.02 6.61 9.44
C ALA A 30 2.87 5.67 9.78
N PHE A 31 1.64 6.19 9.80
CA PHE A 31 0.42 5.39 9.94
C PHE A 31 0.27 4.36 8.84
N LEU A 32 0.39 4.75 7.56
CA LEU A 32 0.26 3.84 6.44
C LEU A 32 1.29 2.70 6.52
N PHE A 33 2.53 2.99 6.87
CA PHE A 33 3.53 1.94 7.04
C PHE A 33 3.17 0.95 8.15
N ALA A 34 2.75 1.45 9.31
CA ALA A 34 2.33 0.61 10.44
C ALA A 34 1.09 -0.21 10.10
N TYR A 35 0.10 0.41 9.46
CA TYR A 35 -1.16 -0.22 9.07
C TYR A 35 -0.95 -1.32 8.03
N LEU A 36 -0.16 -1.04 6.99
CA LEU A 36 0.18 -2.05 6.00
C LEU A 36 1.04 -3.19 6.57
N ASN A 37 1.88 -2.90 7.57
CA ASN A 37 2.64 -3.92 8.27
C ASN A 37 1.72 -4.81 9.14
N GLN A 38 0.76 -4.22 9.84
CA GLN A 38 -0.28 -4.96 10.56
C GLN A 38 -1.06 -5.88 9.61
N ILE A 39 -1.45 -5.37 8.44
CA ILE A 39 -2.15 -6.17 7.41
C ILE A 39 -1.29 -7.33 6.95
N ASP A 40 -0.05 -7.08 6.50
CA ASP A 40 0.86 -8.14 6.01
C ASP A 40 1.04 -9.26 7.05
N LEU A 41 1.35 -8.87 8.30
CA LEU A 41 1.52 -9.82 9.40
C LEU A 41 0.23 -10.59 9.72
N SER A 42 -0.91 -9.91 9.73
CA SER A 42 -2.20 -10.56 10.03
C SER A 42 -2.60 -11.56 8.94
N LEU A 43 -2.38 -11.21 7.67
CA LEU A 43 -2.66 -12.10 6.54
C LEU A 43 -1.69 -13.29 6.54
N ASP A 44 -0.42 -13.08 6.86
CA ASP A 44 0.56 -14.17 7.01
C ASP A 44 0.13 -15.18 8.08
N ARG A 45 -0.32 -14.68 9.25
CA ARG A 45 -0.80 -15.51 10.35
C ARG A 45 -2.11 -16.24 10.03
N SER A 46 -3.01 -15.62 9.26
CA SER A 46 -4.29 -16.23 8.89
C SER A 46 -4.16 -17.48 8.03
N ARG A 47 -2.98 -17.80 7.48
CA ARG A 47 -2.78 -19.05 6.72
C ARG A 47 -3.05 -20.31 7.54
N TRP A 48 -2.89 -20.22 8.86
CA TRP A 48 -2.96 -21.34 9.79
C TRP A 48 -4.33 -21.50 10.45
N GLU A 49 -5.25 -20.57 10.21
CA GLU A 49 -6.56 -20.50 10.87
C GLU A 49 -7.71 -20.35 9.85
N PRO A 50 -8.96 -20.61 10.27
CA PRO A 50 -10.14 -20.17 9.53
C PRO A 50 -10.13 -18.65 9.28
N LEU A 51 -10.61 -18.23 8.10
CA LEU A 51 -10.70 -16.81 7.73
C LEU A 51 -11.61 -16.04 8.71
N GLU A 52 -12.60 -16.70 9.28
CA GLU A 52 -13.53 -16.16 10.27
C GLU A 52 -12.81 -15.53 11.48
N ASN A 53 -11.70 -16.13 11.92
CA ASN A 53 -10.92 -15.60 13.05
C ASN A 53 -10.25 -14.26 12.68
N LEU A 54 -9.75 -14.14 11.46
CA LEU A 54 -9.22 -12.88 10.94
C LEU A 54 -10.33 -11.83 10.81
N ARG A 55 -11.54 -12.23 10.36
CA ARG A 55 -12.70 -11.34 10.27
C ARG A 55 -13.08 -10.80 11.63
N GLU A 56 -13.14 -11.66 12.65
CA GLU A 56 -13.45 -11.27 14.03
C GLU A 56 -12.42 -10.26 14.54
N TYR A 57 -11.13 -10.52 14.33
CA TYR A 57 -10.07 -9.59 14.69
C TYR A 57 -10.31 -8.20 14.10
N TYR A 58 -10.57 -8.10 12.79
CA TYR A 58 -10.77 -6.82 12.11
C TYR A 58 -12.07 -6.09 12.47
N LYS A 59 -13.01 -6.69 13.21
CA LYS A 59 -14.18 -5.95 13.75
C LYS A 59 -13.78 -4.90 14.78
N THR A 60 -12.64 -5.10 15.46
CA THR A 60 -12.13 -4.20 16.51
C THR A 60 -11.04 -3.26 16.01
N GLN A 61 -10.53 -3.48 14.80
CA GLN A 61 -9.44 -2.70 14.22
C GLN A 61 -9.99 -1.58 13.32
N ILE A 62 -9.10 -0.65 12.93
CA ILE A 62 -9.43 0.33 11.89
C ILE A 62 -9.73 -0.41 10.59
N SER A 63 -10.94 -0.21 10.05
CA SER A 63 -11.41 -0.88 8.84
C SER A 63 -10.61 -0.48 7.60
N PRO A 64 -10.17 -1.45 6.76
CA PRO A 64 -9.47 -1.15 5.51
C PRO A 64 -10.27 -0.24 4.56
N GLY A 65 -11.60 -0.43 4.51
CA GLY A 65 -12.49 0.40 3.71
C GLY A 65 -12.49 1.86 4.18
N LYS A 66 -12.53 2.10 5.50
CA LYS A 66 -12.45 3.47 6.07
C LYS A 66 -11.14 4.15 5.72
N VAL A 67 -10.01 3.43 5.79
CA VAL A 67 -8.71 4.00 5.39
C VAL A 67 -8.69 4.33 3.90
N ALA A 68 -9.25 3.48 3.05
CA ALA A 68 -9.34 3.76 1.62
C ALA A 68 -10.18 5.01 1.33
N GLU A 69 -11.36 5.13 1.94
CA GLU A 69 -12.23 6.30 1.83
C GLU A 69 -11.55 7.58 2.33
N PHE A 70 -10.87 7.52 3.47
CA PHE A 70 -10.06 8.61 3.98
C PHE A 70 -9.02 9.08 2.96
N LEU A 71 -8.25 8.16 2.37
CA LEU A 71 -7.22 8.50 1.38
C LEU A 71 -7.83 9.09 0.11
N VAL A 72 -8.95 8.53 -0.36
CA VAL A 72 -9.67 9.04 -1.53
C VAL A 72 -10.13 10.48 -1.32
N ASN A 73 -10.77 10.74 -0.18
CA ASN A 73 -11.29 12.07 0.16
C ASN A 73 -10.17 13.08 0.41
N LYS A 74 -9.17 12.71 1.22
CA LYS A 74 -8.08 13.61 1.61
C LYS A 74 -7.22 14.06 0.42
N PHE A 75 -7.05 13.19 -0.58
CA PHE A 75 -6.19 13.47 -1.73
C PHE A 75 -6.95 13.71 -3.03
N ASP A 76 -8.27 13.87 -2.97
CA ASP A 76 -9.16 14.11 -4.13
C ASP A 76 -8.90 13.11 -5.27
N LEU A 77 -8.87 11.82 -4.90
CA LEU A 77 -8.62 10.74 -5.85
C LEU A 77 -9.89 10.45 -6.65
N LYS A 78 -9.76 10.31 -7.96
CA LYS A 78 -10.91 10.05 -8.83
C LYS A 78 -11.36 8.59 -8.76
N ALA A 79 -12.62 8.38 -8.39
CA ALA A 79 -13.17 7.04 -8.19
C ALA A 79 -13.24 6.18 -9.47
N ASP A 80 -13.25 6.79 -10.65
CA ASP A 80 -13.20 6.10 -11.94
C ASP A 80 -11.88 5.34 -12.15
N LYS A 81 -10.75 5.91 -11.70
CA LYS A 81 -9.43 5.28 -11.80
C LYS A 81 -9.25 4.08 -10.88
N LEU A 82 -9.96 4.01 -9.75
CA LEU A 82 -9.89 2.86 -8.82
C LEU A 82 -10.35 1.54 -9.46
N ARG A 83 -11.23 1.61 -10.47
CA ARG A 83 -11.80 0.42 -11.13
C ARG A 83 -10.93 -0.19 -12.22
N ASN A 84 -9.94 0.56 -12.72
CA ASN A 84 -9.21 0.23 -13.95
C ASN A 84 -7.71 -0.05 -13.75
N LEU A 85 -7.24 -0.20 -12.50
CA LEU A 85 -5.84 -0.52 -12.23
C LEU A 85 -5.58 -2.01 -12.39
N ILE A 86 -5.02 -2.37 -13.54
CA ILE A 86 -4.19 -3.56 -13.70
C ILE A 86 -2.79 -3.10 -13.34
N PHE A 87 -2.24 -3.59 -12.23
CA PHE A 87 -0.87 -3.28 -11.86
C PHE A 87 0.09 -3.96 -12.86
N ILE A 88 0.35 -3.30 -14.00
CA ILE A 88 1.43 -3.65 -14.91
C ILE A 88 2.58 -2.71 -14.61
N LYS A 89 3.26 -2.99 -13.50
CA LYS A 89 4.69 -2.73 -13.42
C LYS A 89 5.30 -3.51 -12.27
N GLU A 90 5.82 -4.67 -12.61
CA GLU A 90 7.16 -5.10 -12.17
C GLU A 90 8.19 -4.03 -12.61
N ALA A 91 8.03 -2.79 -12.11
CA ALA A 91 9.00 -1.74 -12.29
C ALA A 91 10.18 -2.11 -11.41
N LYS A 92 11.09 -2.90 -12.00
CA LYS A 92 12.50 -3.04 -11.66
C LYS A 92 12.81 -2.42 -10.30
N PHE A 93 12.79 -3.27 -9.27
CA PHE A 93 13.14 -3.01 -7.88
C PHE A 93 14.52 -2.31 -7.67
N LEU A 94 15.26 -1.99 -8.73
CA LEU A 94 16.66 -1.55 -8.72
C LEU A 94 16.89 -0.03 -8.84
N ALA A 95 15.86 0.83 -8.88
CA ALA A 95 16.08 2.27 -9.15
C ALA A 95 15.82 3.25 -7.99
N LYS A 96 15.70 2.82 -6.72
CA LYS A 96 15.35 3.74 -5.61
C LYS A 96 16.32 3.66 -4.41
N ILE A 97 17.59 4.03 -4.62
CA ILE A 97 18.53 4.34 -3.51
C ILE A 97 18.79 5.86 -3.36
N GLU A 98 18.41 6.70 -4.33
CA GLU A 98 18.83 8.12 -4.32
C GLU A 98 18.12 9.07 -3.33
N ASN A 99 17.13 8.62 -2.55
CA ASN A 99 16.33 9.54 -1.70
C ASN A 99 16.45 9.35 -0.18
N VAL A 100 17.33 8.47 0.30
CA VAL A 100 17.46 8.21 1.76
C VAL A 100 18.11 9.41 2.49
N LEU A 101 19.04 10.11 1.85
CA LEU A 101 19.74 11.26 2.44
C LEU A 101 18.90 12.55 2.46
N LEU A 102 18.00 12.75 1.49
CA LEU A 102 17.16 13.95 1.38
C LEU A 102 15.97 13.99 2.34
N LEU A 103 15.54 12.83 2.88
CA LEU A 103 14.46 12.74 3.86
C LEU A 103 14.82 13.34 5.22
N TYR A 104 16.11 13.36 5.56
CA TYR A 104 16.59 13.95 6.82
C TYR A 104 16.36 15.46 6.87
N PHE A 105 16.35 16.13 5.72
CA PHE A 105 16.25 17.59 5.62
C PHE A 105 14.90 18.10 5.10
N ARG A 106 14.04 17.24 4.52
CA ARG A 106 12.75 17.65 3.99
C ARG A 106 11.64 16.68 4.42
N LYS A 107 10.80 17.10 5.37
CA LYS A 107 9.52 16.46 5.78
C LYS A 107 8.47 16.36 4.65
N LYS A 108 8.85 16.50 3.39
CA LYS A 108 7.96 16.38 2.23
C LYS A 108 8.04 14.96 1.71
N VAL A 109 7.06 14.13 2.08
CA VAL A 109 6.91 12.79 1.53
C VAL A 109 5.99 12.84 0.31
N PHE A 110 6.31 12.04 -0.70
CA PHE A 110 5.49 11.92 -1.91
C PHE A 110 5.26 10.45 -2.24
N LEU A 111 4.04 10.13 -2.65
CA LEU A 111 3.68 8.93 -3.41
C LEU A 111 3.21 9.34 -4.79
N THR A 112 3.30 8.44 -5.77
CA THR A 112 2.65 8.66 -7.07
C THR A 112 1.14 8.47 -6.95
N GLU A 113 0.37 9.09 -7.85
CA GLU A 113 -1.08 8.88 -7.93
C GLU A 113 -1.40 7.39 -8.13
N ASP A 114 -0.60 6.68 -8.94
CA ASP A 114 -0.77 5.23 -9.17
C ASP A 114 -0.50 4.40 -7.90
N GLU A 115 0.54 4.74 -7.13
CA GLU A 115 0.83 4.11 -5.81
C GLU A 115 -0.37 4.33 -4.85
N MET A 116 -0.99 5.52 -4.87
CA MET A 116 -2.16 5.85 -4.05
C MET A 116 -3.42 5.09 -4.48
N TYR A 117 -3.73 5.05 -5.78
CA TYR A 117 -4.90 4.30 -6.22
C TYR A 117 -4.75 2.80 -6.00
N PHE A 118 -3.55 2.26 -6.24
CA PHE A 118 -3.26 0.84 -5.98
C PHE A 118 -3.51 0.51 -4.51
N LEU A 119 -2.97 1.33 -3.58
CA LEU A 119 -3.22 1.17 -2.15
C LEU A 119 -4.73 1.16 -1.84
N CYS A 120 -5.48 2.14 -2.33
CA CYS A 120 -6.92 2.24 -2.07
C CYS A 120 -7.68 1.03 -2.64
N GLN A 121 -7.35 0.60 -3.86
CA GLN A 121 -7.94 -0.57 -4.49
C GLN A 121 -7.73 -1.83 -3.64
N LYS A 122 -6.51 -2.05 -3.15
CA LYS A 122 -6.17 -3.22 -2.31
C LYS A 122 -6.83 -3.17 -0.94
N LEU A 123 -6.97 -1.99 -0.36
CA LEU A 123 -7.71 -1.79 0.89
C LEU A 123 -9.21 -2.09 0.72
N PHE A 124 -9.84 -1.64 -0.38
CA PHE A 124 -11.22 -2.02 -0.68
C PHE A 124 -11.37 -3.52 -0.94
N GLU A 125 -10.40 -4.14 -1.62
CA GLU A 125 -10.37 -5.59 -1.84
C GLU A 125 -10.29 -6.36 -0.52
N LEU A 126 -9.39 -5.95 0.39
CA LEU A 126 -9.31 -6.52 1.74
C LEU A 126 -10.62 -6.33 2.50
N SER A 127 -11.19 -5.13 2.45
CA SER A 127 -12.48 -4.84 3.09
C SER A 127 -13.60 -5.74 2.59
N LYS A 128 -13.57 -6.13 1.31
CA LYS A 128 -14.51 -7.10 0.73
C LYS A 128 -14.26 -8.50 1.27
N TYR A 129 -13.01 -8.96 1.35
CA TYR A 129 -12.66 -10.28 1.88
C TYR A 129 -13.04 -10.46 3.36
N LEU A 130 -13.01 -9.37 4.12
CA LEU A 130 -13.39 -9.35 5.52
C LEU A 130 -14.90 -9.40 5.77
N ARG A 131 -15.75 -9.36 4.74
CA ARG A 131 -17.20 -9.54 4.90
C ARG A 131 -17.54 -11.02 5.05
N ASN A 132 -18.48 -11.33 5.94
CA ASN A 132 -18.86 -12.71 6.27
C ASN A 132 -19.57 -13.46 5.12
N ASP A 133 -20.06 -12.75 4.11
CA ASP A 133 -20.85 -13.29 3.00
C ASP A 133 -20.00 -13.77 1.81
N ILE A 134 -18.66 -13.68 1.89
CA ILE A 134 -17.78 -13.96 0.75
C ILE A 134 -16.87 -15.13 1.08
N GLU A 135 -16.90 -16.18 0.27
CA GLU A 135 -15.84 -17.19 0.30
C GLU A 135 -14.60 -16.67 -0.45
N VAL A 136 -13.44 -16.73 0.19
CA VAL A 136 -12.17 -16.24 -0.37
C VAL A 136 -11.16 -17.36 -0.38
N HIS A 137 -10.60 -17.64 -1.56
CA HIS A 137 -9.61 -18.68 -1.70
C HIS A 137 -8.28 -18.25 -1.06
N ARG A 138 -7.57 -19.18 -0.39
CA ARG A 138 -6.29 -18.89 0.28
C ARG A 138 -5.25 -18.23 -0.63
N LEU A 139 -5.20 -18.60 -1.92
CA LEU A 139 -4.30 -17.97 -2.88
C LEU A 139 -4.61 -16.49 -3.14
N GLN A 140 -5.88 -16.08 -3.04
CA GLN A 140 -6.26 -14.66 -3.17
C GLN A 140 -5.77 -13.85 -1.97
N ILE A 141 -5.86 -14.42 -0.76
CA ILE A 141 -5.32 -13.84 0.47
C ILE A 141 -3.80 -13.68 0.34
N GLU A 142 -3.09 -14.73 -0.10
CA GLU A 142 -1.64 -14.68 -0.25
C GLU A 142 -1.20 -13.66 -1.29
N LYS A 143 -1.90 -13.60 -2.43
CA LYS A 143 -1.65 -12.59 -3.46
C LYS A 143 -1.80 -11.18 -2.89
N LEU A 144 -2.89 -10.92 -2.18
CA LEU A 144 -3.16 -9.61 -1.58
C LEU A 144 -2.10 -9.24 -0.54
N ARG A 145 -1.66 -10.20 0.28
CA ARG A 145 -0.56 -10.01 1.24
C ARG A 145 0.74 -9.60 0.54
N ILE A 146 1.15 -10.34 -0.50
CA ILE A 146 2.36 -10.02 -1.27
C ILE A 146 2.26 -8.62 -1.86
N GLU A 147 1.12 -8.24 -2.42
CA GLU A 147 0.88 -6.90 -2.99
C GLU A 147 0.99 -5.79 -1.94
N PHE A 148 0.44 -5.96 -0.73
CA PHE A 148 0.64 -5.03 0.38
C PHE A 148 2.10 -4.96 0.81
N SER A 149 2.77 -6.11 0.95
CA SER A 149 4.16 -6.19 1.36
C SER A 149 5.09 -5.48 0.36
N GLN A 150 4.87 -5.69 -0.94
CA GLN A 150 5.62 -5.03 -2.00
C GLN A 150 5.47 -3.50 -1.95
N LEU A 151 4.25 -2.99 -1.79
CA LEU A 151 4.03 -1.55 -1.65
C LEU A 151 4.69 -1.01 -0.38
N ASN A 152 4.50 -1.70 0.74
CA ASN A 152 4.96 -1.22 2.03
C ASN A 152 6.49 -1.18 2.10
N TYR A 153 7.15 -2.30 1.79
CA TYR A 153 8.60 -2.45 1.87
C TYR A 153 9.34 -1.88 0.67
N GLY A 154 8.71 -1.83 -0.51
CA GLY A 154 9.30 -1.28 -1.74
C GLY A 154 9.12 0.23 -1.91
N VAL A 155 8.10 0.83 -1.29
CA VAL A 155 7.77 2.25 -1.47
C VAL A 155 7.74 3.02 -0.16
N ILE A 156 6.86 2.62 0.78
CA ILE A 156 6.56 3.43 1.97
C ILE A 156 7.71 3.40 2.98
N LYS A 157 8.34 2.23 3.19
CA LYS A 157 9.48 2.04 4.10
C LYS A 157 10.58 3.08 3.88
N PHE A 158 10.88 3.40 2.62
CA PHE A 158 11.94 4.33 2.29
C PHE A 158 11.57 5.78 2.53
N LYS A 159 10.37 6.10 3.02
CA LYS A 159 9.91 7.46 3.36
C LYS A 159 9.97 7.75 4.86
N LEU A 160 10.39 6.78 5.67
CA LEU A 160 10.40 6.87 7.12
C LEU A 160 11.82 6.92 7.70
N THR A 161 11.93 7.50 8.89
CA THR A 161 13.17 7.40 9.67
C THR A 161 13.36 5.97 10.18
N LYS A 162 14.61 5.60 10.52
CA LYS A 162 14.89 4.30 11.15
C LYS A 162 14.09 4.10 12.44
N LYS A 163 13.92 5.17 13.23
CA LYS A 163 13.17 5.15 14.49
C LYS A 163 11.67 4.84 14.27
N GLU A 164 11.01 5.57 13.36
CA GLU A 164 9.60 5.33 13.05
C GLU A 164 9.37 3.95 12.46
N ARG A 165 10.27 3.48 11.59
CA ARG A 165 10.21 2.09 11.09
C ARG A 165 10.29 1.08 12.21
N ALA A 166 11.30 1.19 13.08
CA ALA A 166 11.47 0.26 14.20
C ALA A 166 10.25 0.24 15.13
N LYS A 167 9.65 1.42 15.38
CA LYS A 167 8.41 1.54 16.15
C LYS A 167 7.25 0.81 15.46
N ALA A 168 7.03 1.06 14.17
CA ALA A 168 5.93 0.46 13.40
C ALA A 168 6.10 -1.04 13.12
N MET A 169 7.33 -1.58 13.20
CA MET A 169 7.56 -3.03 13.14
C MET A 169 6.97 -3.78 14.35
N ASN A 170 6.78 -3.09 15.49
CA ASN A 170 6.19 -3.68 16.71
C ASN A 170 4.66 -3.48 16.77
N ILE A 171 4.00 -3.33 15.62
CA ILE A 171 2.55 -3.17 15.55
C ILE A 171 1.83 -4.46 15.98
N GLU A 172 0.76 -4.30 16.75
CA GLU A 172 -0.16 -5.40 17.07
C GLU A 172 -0.78 -5.96 15.78
N HIS A 173 -0.93 -7.29 15.70
CA HIS A 173 -1.52 -7.97 14.55
C HIS A 173 -2.29 -9.23 14.98
N PHE A 174 -3.03 -9.82 14.06
CA PHE A 174 -3.78 -11.05 14.30
C PHE A 174 -2.87 -12.20 14.76
N LEU A 175 -3.27 -12.94 15.81
CA LEU A 175 -2.46 -13.96 16.48
C LEU A 175 -1.08 -13.48 16.97
N GLN A 176 -1.00 -12.20 17.34
CA GLN A 176 0.17 -11.67 18.04
C GLN A 176 0.39 -12.43 19.35
N ASN A 177 1.65 -12.81 19.61
CA ASN A 177 2.03 -13.38 20.89
C ASN A 177 1.89 -12.33 22.00
N GLU A 178 1.06 -12.62 23.01
CA GLU A 178 0.72 -11.74 24.13
C GLU A 178 1.90 -11.38 25.04
N ILE A 179 2.97 -12.19 25.04
CA ILE A 179 4.19 -11.92 25.82
C ILE A 179 4.98 -10.75 25.23
N LEU A 180 4.84 -10.51 23.92
CA LEU A 180 5.59 -9.46 23.24
C LEU A 180 4.89 -8.11 23.41
N HIS A 181 5.65 -7.11 23.83
CA HIS A 181 5.17 -5.74 23.88
C HIS A 181 4.90 -5.23 22.45
N THR A 182 3.65 -4.92 22.14
CA THR A 182 3.22 -4.35 20.86
C THR A 182 2.61 -2.96 21.00
N ILE A 183 2.44 -2.30 19.87
CA ILE A 183 1.86 -0.97 19.76
C ILE A 183 0.55 -1.10 19.00
N LYS A 184 -0.56 -0.65 19.59
CA LYS A 184 -1.84 -0.61 18.90
C LYS A 184 -1.85 0.38 17.74
N ILE A 185 -2.65 0.11 16.71
CA ILE A 185 -2.70 0.96 15.51
C ILE A 185 -3.19 2.38 15.81
N GLU A 186 -4.05 2.54 16.82
CA GLU A 186 -4.59 3.84 17.23
C GLU A 186 -3.49 4.81 17.63
N ASN A 187 -2.36 4.31 18.17
CA ASN A 187 -1.22 5.16 18.50
C ASN A 187 -0.59 5.84 17.27
N PHE A 188 -0.78 5.29 16.08
CA PHE A 188 -0.35 5.89 14.82
C PHE A 188 -1.43 6.78 14.19
N SER A 189 -2.71 6.55 14.48
CA SER A 189 -3.83 7.36 13.96
C SER A 189 -4.26 8.52 14.87
N LYS A 190 -3.72 8.68 16.09
CA LYS A 190 -4.12 9.75 17.05
C LYS A 190 -4.26 11.17 16.47
N ASN A 191 -3.47 11.51 15.45
CA ASN A 191 -3.47 12.83 14.81
C ASN A 191 -3.94 12.77 13.35
N ILE A 192 -4.72 11.75 13.00
CA ILE A 192 -5.26 11.51 11.67
C ILE A 192 -6.76 11.28 11.83
N ASP A 193 -7.54 12.09 11.15
CA ASP A 193 -9.01 12.00 11.18
C ASP A 193 -9.47 10.89 10.23
N ILE A 194 -9.62 9.66 10.75
CA ILE A 194 -10.01 8.42 10.03
C ILE A 194 -11.31 7.88 10.62
#